data_AF-A0A538Q0C6-F1
#
_entry.id   AF-A0A538Q0C6-F1
#
_cell.length_a   1.000
_cell.length_b   1.000
_cell.length_c   1.000
_cell.angle_alpha   90.00
_cell.angle_beta   90.00
_cell.angle_gamma   90.00
#
_symmetry.space_group_name_H-M   'P 1'
#
loop_
_entity.id
_entity.type
_entity.pdbx_description
1 polymer ?
#
loop_
_entity_poly.entity_id
_entity_poly.type
_entity_poly.pdbx_seq_one_letter_code
_entity_poly.pdbx_strand_id
1 'polypeptide(L)' 'MNDRGATEPDVRKALLTATAAMRQADRDNWRVEGGVDTDGDDLTLVCDIGVDVIVVTLF' A
#
# COMPACT_ATOMS: atom_id res chain seq x y z
N MET A 1 13.45 15.97 15.01
CA MET A 1 13.04 14.60 14.67
C MET A 1 11.67 14.32 15.31
N ASN A 2 10.66 15.15 15.04
CA ASN A 2 9.38 15.16 15.76
C ASN A 2 8.13 15.01 14.86
N ASP A 3 8.29 14.75 13.56
CA ASP A 3 7.17 14.55 12.61
C ASP A 3 7.18 13.14 11.98
N ARG A 4 7.51 12.11 12.78
CA ARG A 4 7.57 10.71 12.34
C ARG A 4 6.96 9.80 13.40
N GLY A 5 5.68 9.96 13.68
CA GLY A 5 4.96 9.10 14.63
C GLY A 5 3.88 8.33 13.90
N ALA A 6 4.18 7.10 13.47
CA ALA A 6 3.12 6.16 13.12
C ALA A 6 2.22 5.97 14.35
N THR A 7 0.93 6.21 14.18
CA THR A 7 -0.07 6.07 15.24
C THR A 7 -0.51 4.60 15.35
N GLU A 8 -1.11 4.21 16.47
CA GLU A 8 -1.68 2.86 16.62
C GLU A 8 -2.70 2.53 15.50
N PRO A 9 -3.59 3.45 15.07
CA PRO A 9 -4.40 3.28 13.87
C PRO A 9 -3.59 2.98 12.60
N ASP A 10 -2.44 3.63 12.40
CA ASP A 10 -1.61 3.41 11.21
C ASP A 10 -1.04 1.99 11.20
N VAL A 11 -0.56 1.52 12.36
CA VAL A 11 -0.06 0.15 12.52
C VAL A 11 -1.18 -0.86 12.27
N ARG A 12 -2.37 -0.64 12.83
CA ARG A 12 -3.54 -1.48 12.58
C ARG A 12 -3.91 -1.53 11.10
N LYS A 13 -3.93 -0.38 10.43
CA LYS A 13 -4.25 -0.28 9.00
C LYS A 13 -3.21 -1.03 8.16
N ALA A 14 -1.91 -0.86 8.46
CA ALA A 14 -0.83 -1.58 7.79
C ALA A 14 -0.97 -3.11 7.92
N LEU A 15 -1.29 -3.61 9.11
CA LEU A 15 -1.50 -5.05 9.35
C LEU A 15 -2.71 -5.60 8.57
N LEU A 16 -3.81 -4.85 8.49
CA LEU A 16 -4.98 -5.23 7.71
C LEU A 16 -4.66 -5.25 6.21
N THR A 17 -3.94 -4.25 5.71
CA THR A 17 -3.49 -4.19 4.32
C THR A 17 -2.57 -5.37 3.98
N ALA A 18 -1.58 -5.67 4.82
CA ALA A 18 -0.70 -6.81 4.63
C ALA A 18 -1.46 -8.15 4.67
N THR A 19 -2.40 -8.30 5.60
CA THR A 19 -3.25 -9.50 5.69
C THR A 19 -4.14 -9.68 4.47
N ALA A 20 -4.70 -8.59 3.93
CA ALA A 20 -5.50 -8.62 2.72
C ALA A 20 -4.65 -8.99 1.51
N ALA A 21 -3.47 -8.38 1.35
CA ALA A 21 -2.53 -8.67 0.26
C ALA A 21 -2.11 -10.15 0.26
N MET A 22 -1.78 -10.73 1.43
CA MET A 22 -1.44 -12.15 1.56
C MET A 22 -2.56 -13.12 1.15
N ARG A 23 -3.82 -12.67 1.15
CA ARG A 23 -4.99 -13.51 0.87
C ARG A 23 -5.50 -13.37 -0.56
N GLN A 24 -4.93 -12.48 -1.36
CA GLN A 24 -5.28 -12.37 -2.78
C GLN A 24 -4.65 -13.50 -3.59
N ALA A 25 -5.35 -13.94 -4.64
CA ALA A 25 -5.00 -15.12 -5.41
C ALA A 25 -3.68 -14.95 -6.18
N ASP A 26 -3.41 -13.73 -6.65
CA ASP A 26 -2.19 -13.33 -7.34
C ASP A 26 -1.22 -12.73 -6.32
N ARG A 27 -0.52 -13.62 -5.60
CA ARG A 27 0.29 -13.30 -4.40
C ARG A 27 1.39 -12.27 -4.61
N ASP A 28 1.74 -11.99 -5.86
CA ASP A 28 2.92 -11.21 -6.21
C ASP A 28 2.54 -9.76 -6.53
N ASN A 29 1.36 -9.50 -7.13
CA ASN A 29 0.99 -8.17 -7.63
C ASN A 29 -0.30 -7.64 -7.01
N TRP A 30 -0.17 -6.63 -6.16
CA TRP A 30 -1.30 -5.90 -5.57
C TRP A 30 -1.56 -4.60 -6.31
N ARG A 31 -2.76 -4.43 -6.86
CA ARG A 31 -3.18 -3.20 -7.54
C ARG A 31 -4.32 -2.53 -6.78
N VAL A 32 -4.17 -1.24 -6.51
CA VAL A 32 -5.18 -0.38 -5.87
C VAL A 32 -5.50 0.76 -6.83
N GLU A 33 -6.78 0.90 -7.13
CA GLU A 33 -7.34 1.95 -8.00
C GLU A 33 -8.34 2.80 -7.19
N GLY A 34 -8.69 3.97 -7.71
CA GLY A 34 -9.69 4.86 -7.10
C GLY A 34 -9.13 5.81 -6.02
N GLY A 35 -7.81 5.93 -5.93
CA GLY A 35 -7.18 7.06 -5.26
C GLY A 35 -7.22 8.28 -6.16
N VAL A 36 -7.22 9.47 -5.56
CA VAL A 36 -7.07 10.75 -6.26
C VAL A 36 -5.96 11.51 -5.54
N ASP A 37 -5.06 12.12 -6.29
CA ASP A 37 -4.00 12.94 -5.70
C ASP A 37 -4.50 14.31 -5.23
N THR A 38 -3.59 15.16 -4.76
CA THR A 38 -3.94 16.50 -4.29
C THR A 38 -4.36 17.46 -5.40
N ASP A 39 -4.00 17.15 -6.64
CA ASP A 39 -4.28 17.95 -7.84
C ASP A 39 -5.56 17.48 -8.56
N GLY A 40 -6.11 16.33 -8.16
CA GLY A 40 -7.35 15.77 -8.67
C GLY A 40 -7.15 14.66 -9.71
N ASP A 41 -5.91 14.21 -9.91
CA ASP A 41 -5.59 13.17 -10.87
C ASP A 41 -5.80 11.77 -10.27
N ASP A 42 -6.31 10.86 -11.09
CA ASP A 42 -6.54 9.47 -10.70
C ASP A 42 -5.20 8.78 -10.40
N LEU A 43 -5.08 8.23 -9.20
CA LEU A 43 -3.91 7.48 -8.78
C LEU A 43 -4.13 5.98 -8.89
N THR A 44 -3.18 5.31 -9.51
CA THR A 44 -3.07 3.86 -9.49
C THR A 44 -1.82 3.45 -8.73
N LEU A 45 -2.01 2.67 -7.67
CA LEU A 45 -0.90 2.11 -6.89
C LEU A 45 -0.74 0.63 -7.23
N VAL A 46 0.45 0.25 -7.67
CA VAL A 46 0.84 -1.14 -7.93
C VAL A 46 1.97 -1.50 -6.99
N CYS A 47 1.76 -2.50 -6.14
CA CYS A 47 2.78 -3.08 -5.30
C CYS A 47 3.15 -4.47 -5.81
N ASP A 48 4.43 -4.70 -6.05
CA ASP A 48 4.99 -6.04 -6.24
C ASP A 48 5.68 -6.48 -4.93
N ILE A 49 5.26 -7.62 -4.38
CA ILE A 49 5.75 -8.14 -3.10
C ILE A 49 6.65 -9.36 -3.38
N GLY A 50 7.96 -9.12 -3.40
CA GLY A 50 8.97 -10.17 -3.42
C GLY A 50 9.30 -10.70 -2.01
N VAL A 51 10.27 -11.62 -1.94
CA VAL A 51 10.66 -12.31 -0.69
C VAL A 51 11.09 -11.34 0.41
N ASP A 52 11.94 -10.36 0.09
CA ASP A 52 12.49 -9.39 1.06
C ASP A 52 12.32 -7.93 0.63
N VAL A 53 11.58 -7.68 -0.46
CA VAL A 53 11.43 -6.35 -1.06
C VAL A 53 9.98 -6.12 -1.47
N ILE A 54 9.48 -4.92 -1.18
CA ILE A 54 8.21 -4.41 -1.70
C ILE A 54 8.54 -3.28 -2.67
N VAL A 55 8.18 -3.45 -3.94
CA VAL A 55 8.29 -2.41 -4.96
C VAL A 55 6.94 -1.72 -5.07
N VAL A 56 6.88 -0.43 -4.76
CA VAL A 56 5.66 0.39 -4.87
C VAL A 56 5.82 1.32 -6.07
N THR A 57 4.96 1.16 -7.07
CA THR A 57 4.87 2.06 -8.22
C THR A 57 3.55 2.80 -8.17
N LEU A 58 3.63 4.12 -8.30
CA LEU A 58 2.47 5.01 -8.35
C LEU A 58 2.42 5.62 -9.76
N PHE A 59 1.25 5.54 -10.39
CA PHE A 59 0.94 6.14 -11.69
C PHE A 59 -0.18 7.16 -11.52
#